data_AF-A0AAU5P7F4-F1
#
_entry.id   AF-A0AAU5P7F4-F1
#
_cell.length_a   1.000
_cell.length_b   1.000
_cell.length_c   1.000
_cell.angle_alpha   90.00
_cell.angle_beta   90.00
_cell.angle_gamma   90.00
#
_symmetry.space_group_name_H-M   'P 1'
#
loop_
_entity.id
_entity.type
_entity.pdbx_description
1 polymer ?
#
loop_
_entity_poly.entity_id
_entity_poly.type
_entity_poly.pdbx_seq_one_letter_code
_entity_poly.pdbx_strand_id
1 'polypeptide(L)'
;MSVDVNEAFADERATQLQAAHDWERALQDRLAAGAVERLPDGRYRVLTGWDAGEILSAQGVPQHGLDLSLGTAALYTAVPAWHALGNVIPGGTSDIDKVLALGGIDYQVESVPAQYLWKGETRVDATLHHTVRTDTGASLGVVRNGYEIIQNRRAFEFLQELANDDEVIWESAGALRGGKKVFVAMRLPQHVTVDAGGINDSIIPFIVAINSHDGSSSFQVVATPWRPVCGNTERLAVEHAFTRWSIRHTRRATDRIKEARRTLGLSIKYYDRLADEETALARTDLAINEFNELIDSLWEPDDTATPRSTRTREVRRDRLHALLAEETERTGRTAYAAERAVTDYLDHYAPIRPSAASGLKGNKPAARGLRLLEGTDDDVKATVHRRLMLLRQR
;
A
#
# COMPACT_ATOMS: atom_id res chain seq x y z
N MET A 1 7.17 -19.33 30.14
CA MET A 1 6.86 -17.90 30.35
C MET A 1 6.82 -17.28 28.96
N SER A 2 5.63 -16.87 28.50
CA SER A 2 5.47 -16.19 27.22
C SER A 2 6.14 -14.83 27.36
N VAL A 3 7.21 -14.57 26.63
CA VAL A 3 7.78 -13.23 26.50
C VAL A 3 6.69 -12.38 25.87
N ASP A 4 6.30 -11.28 26.53
CA ASP A 4 5.36 -10.32 25.93
C ASP A 4 6.03 -9.77 24.69
N VAL A 5 5.45 -10.06 23.53
CA VAL A 5 5.95 -9.65 22.22
C VAL A 5 6.13 -8.13 22.18
N ASN A 6 5.39 -7.36 23.00
CA ASN A 6 5.53 -5.92 23.10
C ASN A 6 6.72 -5.47 23.97
N GLU A 7 7.13 -6.22 25.00
CA GLU A 7 8.30 -5.88 25.84
C GLU A 7 9.60 -6.09 25.07
N ALA A 8 9.76 -7.23 24.40
CA ALA A 8 10.95 -7.50 23.58
C ALA A 8 11.11 -6.48 22.44
N PHE A 9 10.00 -5.96 21.94
CA PHE A 9 9.95 -4.94 20.88
C PHE A 9 10.19 -3.52 21.42
N ALA A 10 9.84 -3.24 22.67
CA ALA A 10 10.07 -1.95 23.31
C ALA A 10 11.57 -1.66 23.57
N ASP A 11 12.37 -2.70 23.86
CA ASP A 11 13.81 -2.58 24.04
C ASP A 11 14.55 -2.33 22.71
N GLU A 12 14.10 -2.99 21.63
CA GLU A 12 14.59 -2.75 20.27
C GLU A 12 14.24 -1.33 19.78
N ARG A 13 13.06 -0.82 20.17
CA ARG A 13 12.55 0.52 19.88
C ARG A 13 13.37 1.64 20.54
N ALA A 14 13.84 1.48 21.77
CA ALA A 14 14.70 2.47 22.43
C ALA A 14 16.04 2.63 21.70
N THR A 15 16.56 1.52 21.19
CA THR A 15 17.83 1.46 20.45
C THR A 15 17.71 2.13 19.07
N GLN A 16 16.59 1.93 18.37
CA GLN A 16 16.33 2.57 17.07
C GLN A 16 16.00 4.06 17.18
N LEU A 17 15.35 4.51 18.26
CA LEU A 17 15.13 5.93 18.54
C LEU A 17 16.46 6.66 18.81
N GLN A 18 17.37 6.01 19.54
CA GLN A 18 18.72 6.50 19.75
C GLN A 18 19.50 6.55 18.43
N ALA A 19 19.37 5.55 17.55
CA ALA A 19 19.96 5.56 16.21
C ALA A 19 19.43 6.71 15.33
N ALA A 20 18.16 7.09 15.45
CA ALA A 20 17.59 8.25 14.77
C ALA A 20 18.18 9.57 15.30
N HIS A 21 18.39 9.69 16.61
CA HIS A 21 19.07 10.85 17.21
C HIS A 21 20.57 10.92 16.87
N ASP A 22 21.23 9.76 16.79
CA ASP A 22 22.65 9.65 16.42
C ASP A 22 22.85 9.97 14.92
N TRP A 23 21.86 9.65 14.07
CA TRP A 23 21.85 10.06 12.67
C TRP A 23 21.75 11.57 12.50
N GLU A 24 20.90 12.26 13.27
CA GLU A 24 20.81 13.72 13.22
C GLU A 24 22.16 14.36 13.54
N ARG A 25 22.85 13.83 14.56
CA ARG A 25 24.21 14.26 14.92
C ARG A 25 25.19 14.01 13.77
N ALA A 26 25.16 12.82 13.16
CA ALA A 26 26.01 12.47 12.03
C ALA A 26 25.73 13.30 10.76
N LEU A 27 24.47 13.70 10.52
CA LEU A 27 24.10 14.61 9.43
C LEU A 27 24.66 16.01 9.68
N GLN A 28 24.57 16.53 10.91
CA GLN A 28 25.15 17.82 11.28
C GLN A 28 26.68 17.80 11.14
N ASP A 29 27.34 16.70 11.52
CA ASP A 29 28.78 16.52 11.34
C ASP A 29 29.16 16.49 9.85
N ARG A 30 28.36 15.83 9.00
CA ARG A 30 28.56 15.81 7.53
C ARG A 30 28.30 17.18 6.89
N LEU A 31 27.31 17.94 7.37
CA LEU A 31 27.06 19.33 6.94
C LEU A 31 28.24 20.24 7.32
N ALA A 32 28.73 20.13 8.56
CA ALA A 32 29.87 20.89 9.05
C ALA A 32 31.17 20.54 8.30
N ALA A 33 31.33 19.27 7.89
CA ALA A 33 32.46 18.80 7.08
C ALA A 33 32.33 19.10 5.57
N GLY A 34 31.21 19.69 5.12
CA GLY A 34 30.98 19.97 3.69
C GLY A 34 30.76 18.73 2.82
N ALA A 35 30.42 17.59 3.42
CA ALA A 35 30.18 16.32 2.73
C ALA A 35 28.76 16.19 2.17
N VAL A 36 27.83 17.06 2.59
CA VAL A 36 26.45 17.14 2.11
C VAL A 36 26.01 18.60 2.01
N GLU A 37 25.16 18.95 1.05
CA GLU A 37 24.55 20.29 0.90
C GLU A 37 23.03 20.25 1.10
N ARG A 38 22.45 21.34 1.59
CA ARG A 38 21.00 21.47 1.74
C ARG A 38 20.40 22.05 0.47
N LEU A 39 19.39 21.38 -0.08
CA LEU A 39 18.64 21.82 -1.25
C LEU A 39 17.50 22.77 -0.86
N PRO A 40 17.02 23.62 -1.80
CA PRO A 40 15.95 24.59 -1.54
C PRO A 40 14.61 23.97 -1.10
N ASP A 41 14.40 22.70 -1.43
CA ASP A 41 13.19 21.93 -1.10
C ASP A 41 13.29 21.19 0.25
N GLY A 42 14.33 21.48 1.03
CA GLY A 42 14.54 20.90 2.36
C GLY A 42 15.21 19.53 2.37
N ARG A 43 15.53 18.96 1.20
CA ARG A 43 16.31 17.72 1.08
C ARG A 43 17.81 18.01 1.15
N TYR A 44 18.63 16.97 1.24
CA TYR A 44 20.09 17.09 1.32
C TYR A 44 20.75 16.32 0.19
N ARG A 45 21.71 16.91 -0.53
CA ARG A 45 22.50 16.23 -1.57
C ARG A 45 23.86 15.85 -1.02
N VAL A 46 24.27 14.60 -1.22
CA VAL A 46 25.61 14.14 -0.83
C VAL A 46 26.66 14.62 -1.84
N LEU A 47 27.76 15.18 -1.35
CA LEU A 47 28.83 15.79 -2.16
C LEU A 47 30.10 14.92 -2.23
N THR A 48 30.34 14.07 -1.24
CA THR A 48 31.55 13.25 -1.13
C THR A 48 31.22 11.85 -0.63
N GLY A 49 32.03 10.85 -1.02
CA GLY A 49 31.79 9.44 -0.70
C GLY A 49 31.28 8.62 -1.90
N TRP A 50 30.95 7.35 -1.66
CA TRP A 50 30.43 6.44 -2.70
C TRP A 50 28.95 6.72 -3.05
N ASP A 51 28.24 7.42 -2.16
CA ASP A 51 26.85 7.90 -2.23
C ASP A 51 26.75 9.33 -2.81
N ALA A 52 27.84 9.88 -3.36
CA ALA A 52 27.87 11.22 -3.93
C ALA A 52 26.82 11.40 -5.05
N GLY A 53 25.97 12.41 -4.90
CA GLY A 53 24.83 12.71 -5.79
C GLY A 53 23.47 12.25 -5.28
N GLU A 54 23.40 11.41 -4.22
CA GLU A 54 22.13 11.00 -3.62
C GLU A 54 21.42 12.16 -2.92
N ILE A 55 20.08 12.11 -2.91
CA ILE A 55 19.21 13.11 -2.28
C ILE A 55 18.52 12.48 -1.06
N LEU A 56 18.94 12.88 0.14
CA LEU A 56 18.40 12.47 1.43
C LEU A 56 17.21 13.34 1.84
N SER A 57 16.20 12.74 2.47
CA SER A 57 15.11 13.50 3.09
C SER A 57 15.55 14.15 4.40
N ALA A 58 14.80 15.13 4.88
CA ALA A 58 15.19 15.94 6.04
C ALA A 58 15.22 15.22 7.39
N GLN A 59 14.80 13.95 7.46
CA GLN A 59 14.64 13.25 8.74
C GLN A 59 15.41 11.93 8.83
N GLY A 60 16.10 11.44 7.79
CA GLY A 60 16.90 10.20 7.87
C GLY A 60 16.14 8.90 8.14
N VAL A 61 14.88 8.98 8.57
CA VAL A 61 13.90 7.90 8.63
C VAL A 61 13.36 7.70 7.21
N PRO A 62 13.15 6.47 6.72
CA PRO A 62 12.33 6.25 5.53
C PRO A 62 11.04 7.05 5.71
N GLN A 63 10.63 7.87 4.74
CA GLN A 63 9.36 8.60 4.80
C GLN A 63 8.21 7.59 4.80
N HIS A 64 7.95 6.97 5.95
CA HIS A 64 6.83 6.07 6.18
C HIS A 64 5.55 6.88 6.32
N GLY A 65 5.62 8.20 6.54
CA GLY A 65 4.48 9.11 6.52
C GLY A 65 3.49 8.92 7.68
N LEU A 66 3.82 8.05 8.64
CA LEU A 66 3.03 7.84 9.86
C LEU A 66 3.15 9.06 10.78
N ASP A 67 2.09 9.29 11.53
CA ASP A 67 2.09 10.27 12.60
C ASP A 67 2.95 9.80 13.78
N LEU A 68 3.87 10.65 14.21
CA LEU A 68 4.79 10.44 15.32
C LEU A 68 4.58 11.48 16.44
N SER A 69 3.50 12.30 16.38
CA SER A 69 3.32 13.47 17.24
C SER A 69 3.26 13.14 18.74
N LEU A 70 2.92 11.91 19.09
CA LEU A 70 2.86 11.41 20.47
C LEU A 70 4.14 10.65 20.87
N GLY A 71 5.26 10.87 20.17
CA GLY A 71 6.55 10.21 20.41
C GLY A 71 6.59 8.75 19.95
N THR A 72 5.50 8.25 19.39
CA THR A 72 5.32 6.86 18.97
C THR A 72 4.58 6.81 17.64
N ALA A 73 4.85 5.81 16.81
CA ALA A 73 4.14 5.65 15.55
C ALA A 73 2.67 5.31 15.80
N ALA A 74 1.78 6.17 15.31
CA ALA A 74 0.34 5.98 15.32
C ALA A 74 -0.06 4.91 14.30
N LEU A 75 0.11 3.65 14.69
CA LEU A 75 -0.14 2.48 13.86
C LEU A 75 -0.50 1.28 14.74
N TYR A 76 -1.57 0.60 14.35
CA TYR A 76 -1.97 -0.71 14.81
C TYR A 76 -1.93 -1.67 13.60
N THR A 77 -1.46 -2.91 13.80
CA THR A 77 -1.51 -3.97 12.79
C THR A 77 -1.81 -5.36 13.38
N ALA A 78 -2.45 -6.22 12.58
CA ALA A 78 -2.69 -7.63 12.91
C ALA A 78 -1.44 -8.52 12.71
N VAL A 79 -0.53 -8.07 11.84
CA VAL A 79 0.75 -8.71 11.52
C VAL A 79 1.82 -7.62 11.55
N PRO A 80 3.02 -7.88 12.11
CA PRO A 80 4.09 -6.89 12.13
C PRO A 80 4.34 -6.27 10.75
N ALA A 81 4.42 -4.94 10.71
CA ALA A 81 4.81 -4.23 9.49
C ALA A 81 6.31 -4.42 9.23
N TRP A 82 6.71 -4.37 7.95
CA TRP A 82 8.11 -4.61 7.53
C TRP A 82 9.14 -3.66 8.19
N HIS A 83 8.71 -2.45 8.57
CA HIS A 83 9.53 -1.45 9.23
C HIS A 83 9.53 -1.59 10.77
N ALA A 84 8.83 -2.58 11.31
CA ALA A 84 8.76 -2.85 12.74
C ALA A 84 8.30 -1.62 13.58
N LEU A 85 7.36 -0.83 13.06
CA LEU A 85 6.75 0.28 13.80
C LEU A 85 5.30 -0.05 14.15
N GLY A 86 4.77 0.64 15.17
CA GLY A 86 3.38 0.51 15.61
C GLY A 86 3.18 -0.56 16.67
N ASN A 87 1.91 -0.82 16.98
CA ASN A 87 1.44 -1.79 17.94
C ASN A 87 0.82 -2.99 17.21
N VAL A 88 1.00 -4.20 17.75
CA VAL A 88 0.54 -5.42 17.08
C VAL A 88 -0.44 -6.19 17.97
N ILE A 89 -1.57 -6.61 17.40
CA ILE A 89 -2.39 -7.69 17.98
C ILE A 89 -2.35 -8.84 17.00
N PRO A 90 -1.57 -9.91 17.27
CA PRO A 90 -1.49 -11.06 16.38
C PRO A 90 -2.88 -11.61 16.05
N GLY A 91 -3.18 -11.74 14.75
CA GLY A 91 -4.48 -12.23 14.27
C GLY A 91 -5.58 -11.17 14.19
N GLY A 92 -5.35 -9.98 14.73
CA GLY A 92 -6.27 -8.86 14.72
C GLY A 92 -7.25 -8.87 15.89
N THR A 93 -8.20 -7.93 15.87
CA THR A 93 -9.29 -7.84 16.85
C THR A 93 -10.53 -7.20 16.22
N SER A 94 -11.70 -7.49 16.76
CA SER A 94 -12.97 -6.81 16.43
C SER A 94 -13.24 -5.58 17.29
N ASP A 95 -12.48 -5.40 18.38
CA ASP A 95 -12.64 -4.30 19.34
C ASP A 95 -12.15 -2.96 18.76
N ILE A 96 -13.09 -2.06 18.44
CA ILE A 96 -12.81 -0.73 17.91
C ILE A 96 -12.01 0.11 18.91
N ASP A 97 -12.37 0.09 20.20
CA ASP A 97 -11.76 0.95 21.22
C ASP A 97 -10.28 0.61 21.37
N LYS A 98 -9.98 -0.69 21.37
CA LYS A 98 -8.60 -1.18 21.41
C LYS A 98 -7.81 -0.74 20.18
N VAL A 99 -8.40 -0.82 18.98
CA VAL A 99 -7.72 -0.41 17.74
C VAL A 99 -7.53 1.11 17.67
N LEU A 100 -8.51 1.90 18.11
CA LEU A 100 -8.38 3.36 18.16
C LEU A 100 -7.23 3.79 19.08
N ALA A 101 -7.16 3.18 20.27
CA ALA A 101 -6.11 3.45 21.25
C ALA A 101 -4.72 3.04 20.72
N LEU A 102 -4.57 1.78 20.27
CA LEU A 102 -3.29 1.27 19.76
C LEU A 102 -2.86 1.91 18.43
N GLY A 103 -3.82 2.31 17.59
CA GLY A 103 -3.55 3.03 16.36
C GLY A 103 -3.16 4.49 16.58
N GLY A 104 -3.27 5.02 17.81
CA GLY A 104 -3.01 6.43 18.11
C GLY A 104 -4.00 7.38 17.42
N ILE A 105 -5.23 6.92 17.20
CA ILE A 105 -6.26 7.62 16.41
C ILE A 105 -7.58 7.85 17.16
N ASP A 106 -7.61 7.63 18.47
CA ASP A 106 -8.80 7.87 19.32
C ASP A 106 -9.09 9.36 19.61
N TYR A 107 -8.26 10.27 19.07
CA TYR A 107 -8.50 11.70 19.21
C TYR A 107 -9.75 12.14 18.44
N GLN A 108 -10.47 13.10 19.03
CA GLN A 108 -11.55 13.81 18.33
C GLN A 108 -10.96 14.96 17.52
N VAL A 109 -11.68 15.36 16.49
CA VAL A 109 -11.36 16.55 15.70
C VAL A 109 -12.47 17.57 15.84
N GLU A 110 -12.08 18.80 16.19
CA GLU A 110 -12.98 19.93 16.36
C GLU A 110 -12.74 20.98 15.28
N SER A 111 -13.78 21.76 14.98
CA SER A 111 -13.70 22.90 14.07
C SER A 111 -13.62 24.19 14.88
N VAL A 112 -12.56 24.97 14.66
CA VAL A 112 -12.38 26.28 15.31
C VAL A 112 -12.24 27.38 14.25
N PRO A 113 -12.72 28.61 14.48
CA PRO A 113 -12.60 29.70 13.52
C PRO A 113 -11.15 29.97 13.10
N ALA A 114 -10.90 30.19 11.81
CA ALA A 114 -9.57 30.56 11.33
C ALA A 114 -9.25 32.01 11.69
N GLN A 115 -8.07 32.22 12.29
CA GLN A 115 -7.58 33.54 12.67
C GLN A 115 -6.24 33.82 12.00
N TYR A 116 -6.02 35.08 11.63
CA TYR A 116 -4.76 35.54 11.07
C TYR A 116 -4.33 36.87 11.70
N LEU A 117 -3.02 37.08 11.78
CA LEU A 117 -2.45 38.32 12.29
C LEU A 117 -2.18 39.28 11.13
N TRP A 118 -2.78 40.47 11.18
CA TRP A 118 -2.51 41.53 10.22
C TRP A 118 -2.18 42.82 10.95
N LYS A 119 -0.94 43.30 10.81
CA LYS A 119 -0.46 44.53 11.46
C LYS A 119 -0.67 44.55 12.99
N GLY A 120 -0.48 43.41 13.65
CA GLY A 120 -0.66 43.29 15.11
C GLY A 120 -2.11 43.08 15.56
N GLU A 121 -3.08 43.17 14.65
CA GLU A 121 -4.49 42.88 14.94
C GLU A 121 -4.82 41.43 14.56
N THR A 122 -5.45 40.71 15.49
CA THR A 122 -6.02 39.39 15.20
C THR A 122 -7.34 39.57 14.46
N ARG A 123 -7.47 38.93 13.30
CA ARG A 123 -8.67 38.95 12.47
C ARG A 123 -9.18 37.54 12.27
N VAL A 124 -10.50 37.39 12.16
CA VAL A 124 -11.17 36.11 11.92
C VAL A 124 -11.61 36.06 10.46
N ASP A 125 -11.32 34.96 9.76
CA ASP A 125 -11.94 34.65 8.48
C ASP A 125 -13.22 33.86 8.73
N ALA A 126 -14.38 34.48 8.47
CA ALA A 126 -15.69 33.85 8.71
C ALA A 126 -16.04 32.70 7.73
N THR A 127 -15.20 32.47 6.71
CA THR A 127 -15.40 31.44 5.69
C THR A 127 -14.46 30.25 5.84
N LEU A 128 -13.52 30.33 6.79
CA LEU A 128 -12.48 29.35 7.03
C LEU A 128 -12.46 28.90 8.49
N HIS A 129 -12.16 27.62 8.68
CA HIS A 129 -12.01 27.01 9.99
C HIS A 129 -10.74 26.15 10.02
N HIS A 130 -10.08 26.10 11.16
CA HIS A 130 -9.10 25.05 11.42
C HIS A 130 -9.82 23.79 11.91
N THR A 131 -9.43 22.64 11.37
CA THR A 131 -9.68 21.36 12.03
C THR A 131 -8.55 21.09 13.00
N VAL A 132 -8.86 20.80 14.26
CA VAL A 132 -7.89 20.67 15.34
C VAL A 132 -8.13 19.34 16.06
N ARG A 133 -7.08 18.55 16.27
CA ARG A 133 -7.20 17.35 17.12
C ARG A 133 -7.17 17.73 18.60
N THR A 134 -8.08 17.17 19.38
CA THR A 134 -8.36 17.60 20.77
C THR A 134 -7.30 17.18 21.78
N ASP A 135 -6.52 16.14 21.48
CA ASP A 135 -5.50 15.57 22.36
C ASP A 135 -4.20 16.40 22.41
N THR A 136 -3.80 17.00 21.29
CA THR A 136 -2.56 17.78 21.18
C THR A 136 -2.80 19.26 20.88
N GLY A 137 -4.03 19.64 20.51
CA GLY A 137 -4.35 20.99 20.01
C GLY A 137 -3.72 21.30 18.65
N ALA A 138 -3.15 20.31 17.96
CA ALA A 138 -2.51 20.53 16.68
C ALA A 138 -3.55 20.84 15.59
N SER A 139 -3.34 21.94 14.86
CA SER A 139 -4.10 22.24 13.65
C SER A 139 -3.76 21.25 12.55
N LEU A 140 -4.73 20.47 12.11
CA LEU A 140 -4.61 19.50 11.03
C LEU A 140 -4.66 20.20 9.65
N GLY A 141 -5.48 21.22 9.50
CA GLY A 141 -5.62 21.95 8.25
C GLY A 141 -6.64 23.09 8.33
N VAL A 142 -6.75 23.86 7.25
CA VAL A 142 -7.73 24.93 7.09
C VAL A 142 -8.74 24.51 6.04
N VAL A 143 -10.02 24.51 6.41
CA VAL A 143 -11.15 24.08 5.58
C VAL A 143 -12.20 25.19 5.48
N ARG A 144 -13.14 25.06 4.56
CA ARG A 144 -14.25 26.02 4.38
C ARG A 144 -15.50 25.58 5.15
N ASN A 145 -16.45 26.50 5.36
CA ASN A 145 -17.70 26.26 6.11
C ASN A 145 -18.55 25.04 5.64
N GLY A 146 -18.38 24.58 4.41
CA GLY A 146 -19.07 23.39 3.90
C GLY A 146 -18.43 22.05 4.28
N TYR A 147 -17.27 22.08 4.94
CA TYR A 147 -16.53 20.89 5.34
C TYR A 147 -17.04 20.36 6.67
N GLU A 148 -17.47 19.09 6.67
CA GLU A 148 -18.00 18.43 7.85
C GLU A 148 -17.04 17.34 8.32
N ILE A 149 -16.66 17.42 9.60
CA ILE A 149 -15.70 16.51 10.21
C ILE A 149 -16.37 15.13 10.36
N ILE A 150 -15.76 14.11 9.75
CA ILE A 150 -16.11 12.72 9.99
C ILE A 150 -15.11 12.22 11.04
N GLN A 151 -15.59 11.88 12.24
CA GLN A 151 -14.71 11.40 13.32
C GLN A 151 -14.06 10.08 12.96
N ASN A 152 -12.86 9.81 13.50
CA ASN A 152 -12.12 8.57 13.22
C ASN A 152 -12.95 7.33 13.55
N ARG A 153 -13.61 7.32 14.71
CA ARG A 153 -14.54 6.25 15.11
C ARG A 153 -15.67 6.01 14.10
N ARG A 154 -16.22 7.07 13.51
CA ARG A 154 -17.29 6.95 12.50
C ARG A 154 -16.83 6.18 11.27
N ALA A 155 -15.53 6.20 10.93
CA ALA A 155 -14.99 5.39 9.83
C ALA A 155 -15.07 3.88 10.14
N PHE A 156 -14.84 3.46 11.39
CA PHE A 156 -14.99 2.07 11.82
C PHE A 156 -16.45 1.64 11.76
N GLU A 157 -17.34 2.43 12.36
CA GLU A 157 -18.79 2.18 12.34
C GLU A 157 -19.31 2.09 10.89
N PHE A 158 -18.83 2.96 10.00
CA PHE A 158 -19.20 2.91 8.58
C PHE A 158 -18.76 1.61 7.91
N LEU A 159 -17.58 1.09 8.24
CA LEU A 159 -17.11 -0.20 7.71
C LEU A 159 -17.85 -1.39 8.34
N GLN A 160 -18.22 -1.35 9.62
CA GLN A 160 -19.07 -2.37 10.24
C GLN A 160 -20.46 -2.40 9.62
N GLU A 161 -21.08 -1.22 9.46
CA GLU A 161 -22.35 -1.08 8.72
C GLU A 161 -22.20 -1.60 7.29
N LEU A 162 -21.05 -1.40 6.64
CA LEU A 162 -20.81 -1.92 5.29
C LEU A 162 -20.76 -3.46 5.30
N ALA A 163 -20.14 -4.06 6.32
CA ALA A 163 -20.00 -5.48 6.54
C ALA A 163 -21.24 -6.18 7.12
N ASN A 164 -22.37 -5.47 7.32
CA ASN A 164 -23.64 -6.09 7.72
C ASN A 164 -23.62 -6.83 9.08
N ASP A 165 -22.82 -6.36 10.05
CA ASP A 165 -22.64 -6.99 11.37
C ASP A 165 -22.01 -8.40 11.36
N ASP A 166 -21.42 -8.82 10.23
CA ASP A 166 -20.48 -9.96 10.24
C ASP A 166 -19.29 -9.63 11.16
N GLU A 167 -18.62 -10.66 11.71
CA GLU A 167 -17.47 -10.46 12.61
C GLU A 167 -16.30 -9.81 11.86
N VAL A 168 -16.23 -8.48 11.93
CA VAL A 168 -15.16 -7.68 11.33
C VAL A 168 -13.89 -7.82 12.15
N ILE A 169 -12.81 -8.25 11.51
CA ILE A 169 -11.47 -8.22 12.10
C ILE A 169 -10.69 -7.05 11.51
N TRP A 170 -10.24 -6.15 12.38
CA TRP A 170 -9.43 -5.00 12.01
C TRP A 170 -8.00 -5.43 11.72
N GLU A 171 -7.57 -5.21 10.48
CA GLU A 171 -6.25 -5.61 9.97
C GLU A 171 -5.17 -4.58 10.34
N SER A 172 -5.45 -3.30 10.08
CA SER A 172 -4.52 -2.23 10.39
C SER A 172 -5.24 -0.89 10.49
N ALA A 173 -4.72 0.02 11.30
CA ALA A 173 -5.25 1.36 11.43
C ALA A 173 -4.15 2.32 11.86
N GLY A 174 -4.20 3.57 11.42
CA GLY A 174 -3.19 4.52 11.83
C GLY A 174 -3.40 5.92 11.30
N ALA A 175 -2.60 6.85 11.82
CA ALA A 175 -2.56 8.23 11.38
C ALA A 175 -1.34 8.50 10.50
N LEU A 176 -1.51 9.40 9.55
CA LEU A 176 -0.53 9.85 8.59
C LEU A 176 -0.37 11.37 8.69
N ARG A 177 0.81 11.85 8.31
CA ARG A 177 1.10 13.29 8.12
C ARG A 177 0.74 14.15 9.36
N GLY A 178 1.02 13.66 10.56
CA GLY A 178 0.73 14.40 11.80
C GLY A 178 -0.73 14.36 12.23
N GLY A 179 -1.47 13.29 11.91
CA GLY A 179 -2.89 13.13 12.23
C GLY A 179 -3.85 13.72 11.20
N LYS A 180 -3.33 14.32 10.12
CA LYS A 180 -4.16 14.96 9.08
C LYS A 180 -4.97 13.96 8.26
N LYS A 181 -4.49 12.73 8.16
CA LYS A 181 -5.12 11.67 7.41
C LYS A 181 -5.07 10.38 8.22
N VAL A 182 -6.17 9.64 8.24
CA VAL A 182 -6.32 8.40 9.00
C VAL A 182 -6.78 7.32 8.04
N PHE A 183 -6.28 6.11 8.23
CA PHE A 183 -6.79 4.93 7.55
C PHE A 183 -7.23 3.88 8.57
N VAL A 184 -8.24 3.10 8.20
CA VAL A 184 -8.61 1.86 8.88
C VAL A 184 -8.88 0.79 7.83
N ALA A 185 -8.26 -0.36 7.99
CA ALA A 185 -8.39 -1.51 7.11
C ALA A 185 -9.06 -2.63 7.89
N MET A 186 -10.10 -3.21 7.30
CA MET A 186 -10.66 -4.48 7.74
C MET A 186 -10.38 -5.56 6.72
N ARG A 187 -10.23 -6.77 7.25
CA ARG A 187 -10.20 -8.00 6.49
C ARG A 187 -11.62 -8.47 6.26
N LEU A 188 -11.97 -8.84 5.03
CA LEU A 188 -13.25 -9.49 4.77
C LEU A 188 -13.20 -10.93 5.33
N PRO A 189 -14.31 -11.44 5.93
CA PRO A 189 -14.38 -12.82 6.41
C PRO A 189 -14.13 -13.84 5.30
N GLN A 190 -14.51 -13.49 4.07
CA GLN A 190 -14.26 -14.26 2.86
C GLN A 190 -12.84 -13.98 2.38
N HIS A 191 -11.91 -14.84 2.80
CA HIS A 191 -10.64 -15.01 2.12
C HIS A 191 -10.86 -15.80 0.85
N VAL A 192 -10.27 -15.34 -0.24
CA VAL A 192 -10.22 -16.13 -1.47
C VAL A 192 -9.08 -17.13 -1.30
N THR A 193 -9.41 -18.39 -1.04
CA THR A 193 -8.42 -19.47 -1.06
C THR A 193 -8.46 -20.15 -2.42
N VAL A 194 -7.38 -19.99 -3.18
CA VAL A 194 -7.13 -20.72 -4.41
C VAL A 194 -6.83 -22.18 -4.04
N ASP A 195 -7.71 -23.07 -4.53
CA ASP A 195 -7.63 -24.51 -4.33
C ASP A 195 -7.39 -24.94 -2.87
N ALA A 196 -8.37 -24.70 -2.00
CA ALA A 196 -8.32 -25.05 -0.57
C ALA A 196 -8.02 -26.54 -0.27
N GLY A 197 -8.21 -27.44 -1.25
CA GLY A 197 -7.89 -28.87 -1.14
C GLY A 197 -6.51 -29.27 -1.68
N GLY A 198 -5.75 -28.32 -2.23
CA GLY A 198 -4.42 -28.55 -2.80
C GLY A 198 -3.44 -27.45 -2.37
N ILE A 199 -3.21 -26.46 -3.23
CA ILE A 199 -2.14 -25.45 -3.02
C ILE A 199 -2.44 -24.55 -1.80
N ASN A 200 -3.72 -24.31 -1.51
CA ASN A 200 -4.17 -23.51 -0.36
C ASN A 200 -3.55 -22.10 -0.32
N ASP A 201 -3.49 -21.44 -1.48
CA ASP A 201 -2.96 -20.08 -1.62
C ASP A 201 -4.04 -19.05 -1.29
N SER A 202 -3.78 -18.10 -0.39
CA SER A 202 -4.81 -17.19 0.14
C SER A 202 -4.61 -15.76 -0.33
N ILE A 203 -5.60 -15.24 -1.06
CA ILE A 203 -5.71 -13.84 -1.44
C ILE A 203 -6.63 -13.15 -0.44
N ILE A 204 -6.06 -12.20 0.32
CA ILE A 204 -6.77 -11.46 1.36
C ILE A 204 -7.05 -10.03 0.84
N PRO A 205 -8.24 -9.75 0.29
CA PRO A 205 -8.63 -8.38 0.01
C PRO A 205 -8.90 -7.62 1.30
N PHE A 206 -8.51 -6.35 1.30
CA PHE A 206 -8.83 -5.41 2.38
C PHE A 206 -9.90 -4.43 1.92
N ILE A 207 -10.82 -4.10 2.82
CA ILE A 207 -11.64 -2.91 2.70
C ILE A 207 -11.03 -1.84 3.58
N VAL A 208 -10.58 -0.75 2.97
CA VAL A 208 -9.86 0.33 3.66
C VAL A 208 -10.68 1.60 3.58
N ALA A 209 -11.05 2.16 4.73
CA ALA A 209 -11.57 3.52 4.82
C ALA A 209 -10.43 4.50 5.06
N ILE A 210 -10.48 5.62 4.35
CA ILE A 210 -9.47 6.67 4.37
C ILE A 210 -10.17 7.99 4.61
N ASN A 211 -9.73 8.68 5.64
CA ASN A 211 -10.33 9.89 6.15
C ASN A 211 -9.28 11.00 6.19
N SER A 212 -9.56 12.14 5.59
CA SER A 212 -8.73 13.35 5.72
C SER A 212 -9.44 14.30 6.68
N HIS A 213 -8.66 15.04 7.46
CA HIS A 213 -9.15 16.12 8.31
C HIS A 213 -8.74 17.48 7.77
N ASP A 214 -7.72 17.54 6.92
CA ASP A 214 -7.20 18.78 6.32
C ASP A 214 -7.90 19.19 5.01
N GLY A 215 -8.94 18.46 4.58
CA GLY A 215 -9.66 18.70 3.34
C GLY A 215 -8.90 18.33 2.06
N SER A 216 -7.72 17.70 2.18
CA SER A 216 -6.91 17.28 1.03
C SER A 216 -7.53 16.14 0.22
N SER A 217 -8.45 15.38 0.81
CA SER A 217 -9.22 14.35 0.13
C SER A 217 -10.62 14.22 0.71
N SER A 218 -11.55 13.66 -0.08
CA SER A 218 -12.83 13.17 0.39
C SER A 218 -12.66 12.01 1.39
N PHE A 219 -13.71 11.66 2.13
CA PHE A 219 -13.78 10.35 2.78
C PHE A 219 -13.94 9.27 1.72
N GLN A 220 -13.17 8.19 1.80
CA GLN A 220 -13.15 7.16 0.77
C GLN A 220 -13.11 5.78 1.39
N VAL A 221 -13.71 4.83 0.68
CA VAL A 221 -13.58 3.41 1.00
C VAL A 221 -13.14 2.68 -0.25
N VAL A 222 -12.07 1.91 -0.14
CA VAL A 222 -11.48 1.16 -1.25
C VAL A 222 -11.44 -0.33 -0.94
N ALA A 223 -11.73 -1.14 -1.95
CA ALA A 223 -11.40 -2.55 -1.97
C ALA A 223 -10.04 -2.72 -2.67
N THR A 224 -9.06 -3.31 -1.98
CA THR A 224 -7.65 -3.27 -2.42
C THR A 224 -6.85 -4.46 -1.89
N PRO A 225 -5.81 -4.94 -2.59
CA PRO A 225 -4.97 -6.04 -2.10
C PRO A 225 -3.86 -5.53 -1.18
N TRP A 226 -3.67 -4.21 -1.11
CA TRP A 226 -2.61 -3.57 -0.36
C TRP A 226 -3.05 -3.32 1.08
N ARG A 227 -2.38 -3.94 2.04
CA ARG A 227 -2.53 -3.61 3.46
C ARG A 227 -1.83 -2.28 3.75
N PRO A 228 -2.54 -1.22 4.14
CA PRO A 228 -1.90 0.02 4.55
C PRO A 228 -1.25 -0.15 5.91
N VAL A 229 0.03 0.17 5.99
CA VAL A 229 0.81 0.26 7.25
C VAL A 229 1.66 1.52 7.31
N CYS A 230 1.65 2.32 6.24
CA CYS A 230 2.41 3.55 6.09
C CYS A 230 1.80 4.39 4.94
N GLY A 231 2.22 5.64 4.79
CA GLY A 231 1.72 6.54 3.76
C GLY A 231 1.99 6.07 2.33
N ASN A 232 3.04 5.28 2.10
CA ASN A 232 3.28 4.67 0.78
C ASN A 232 2.26 3.58 0.47
N THR A 233 2.05 2.64 1.40
CA THR A 233 1.09 1.55 1.22
C THR A 233 -0.35 2.05 1.22
N GLU A 234 -0.67 3.13 1.94
CA GLU A 234 -1.97 3.82 1.81
C GLU A 234 -2.19 4.38 0.40
N ARG A 235 -1.17 5.02 -0.18
CA ARG A 235 -1.26 5.52 -1.55
C ARG A 235 -1.46 4.38 -2.55
N LEU A 236 -0.73 3.28 -2.40
CA LEU A 236 -0.92 2.09 -3.23
C LEU A 236 -2.32 1.49 -3.08
N ALA A 237 -2.82 1.43 -1.85
CA ALA A 237 -4.15 0.96 -1.55
C ALA A 237 -5.23 1.75 -2.29
N VAL A 238 -5.06 3.06 -2.40
CA VAL A 238 -5.97 3.96 -3.11
C VAL A 238 -5.81 3.92 -4.62
N GLU A 239 -4.58 3.98 -5.10
CA GLU A 239 -4.23 4.10 -6.51
C GLU A 239 -4.55 2.81 -7.28
N HIS A 240 -4.27 1.67 -6.67
CA HIS A 240 -4.51 0.34 -7.22
C HIS A 240 -5.70 -0.35 -6.54
N ALA A 241 -6.64 0.44 -6.04
CA ALA A 241 -7.92 -0.09 -5.58
C ALA A 241 -8.68 -0.71 -6.77
N PHE A 242 -9.21 -1.92 -6.59
CA PHE A 242 -10.12 -2.52 -7.58
C PHE A 242 -11.39 -1.70 -7.71
N THR A 243 -11.84 -1.13 -6.60
CA THR A 243 -13.01 -0.29 -6.56
C THR A 243 -12.86 0.73 -5.47
N ARG A 244 -13.30 1.95 -5.79
CA ARG A 244 -13.24 3.10 -4.91
C ARG A 244 -14.61 3.74 -4.85
N TRP A 245 -15.14 3.83 -3.64
CA TRP A 245 -16.25 4.71 -3.32
C TRP A 245 -15.70 5.93 -2.58
N SER A 246 -16.25 7.11 -2.86
CA SER A 246 -15.79 8.34 -2.21
C SER A 246 -16.92 9.33 -2.04
N ILE A 247 -16.87 10.10 -0.96
CA ILE A 247 -17.85 11.13 -0.67
C ILE A 247 -17.20 12.35 -0.01
N ARG A 248 -17.61 13.53 -0.47
CA ARG A 248 -17.17 14.79 0.15
C ARG A 248 -17.62 14.86 1.60
N HIS A 249 -16.78 15.46 2.43
CA HIS A 249 -17.03 15.80 3.82
C HIS A 249 -18.23 16.72 3.98
N THR A 250 -19.42 16.13 4.07
CA THR A 250 -20.71 16.81 4.19
C THR A 250 -21.53 16.14 5.27
N ARG A 251 -22.53 16.84 5.81
CA ARG A 251 -23.29 16.42 7.00
C ARG A 251 -23.99 15.06 6.86
N ARG A 252 -24.25 14.61 5.63
CA ARG A 252 -24.90 13.33 5.30
C ARG A 252 -23.97 12.37 4.54
N ALA A 253 -22.66 12.58 4.63
CA ALA A 253 -21.69 11.76 3.90
C ALA A 253 -21.81 10.28 4.30
N THR A 254 -21.99 10.00 5.57
CA THR A 254 -22.02 8.63 6.09
C THR A 254 -23.41 7.97 5.99
N ASP A 255 -24.45 8.72 5.61
CA ASP A 255 -25.80 8.17 5.33
C ASP A 255 -25.85 7.40 4.00
N ARG A 256 -24.81 7.54 3.16
CA ARG A 256 -24.75 6.96 1.81
C ARG A 256 -24.24 5.51 1.80
N ILE A 257 -24.43 4.78 2.89
CA ILE A 257 -23.96 3.39 3.06
C ILE A 257 -24.50 2.45 1.96
N LYS A 258 -25.75 2.62 1.52
CA LYS A 258 -26.33 1.82 0.43
C LYS A 258 -25.61 2.02 -0.91
N GLU A 259 -25.16 3.24 -1.17
CA GLU A 259 -24.38 3.58 -2.37
C GLU A 259 -22.98 2.99 -2.30
N ALA A 260 -22.33 3.09 -1.12
CA ALA A 260 -21.05 2.44 -0.86
C ALA A 260 -21.13 0.92 -1.03
N ARG A 261 -22.14 0.26 -0.46
CA ARG A 261 -22.41 -1.18 -0.67
C ARG A 261 -22.60 -1.55 -2.12
N ARG A 262 -23.39 -0.78 -2.87
CA ARG A 262 -23.61 -1.07 -4.29
C ARG A 262 -22.31 -0.96 -5.08
N THR A 263 -21.47 0.00 -4.74
CA THR A 263 -20.19 0.22 -5.41
C THR A 263 -19.21 -0.89 -5.06
N LEU A 264 -19.01 -1.18 -3.77
CA LEU A 264 -18.01 -2.14 -3.27
C LEU A 264 -18.48 -3.60 -3.37
N GLY A 265 -19.78 -3.86 -3.37
CA GLY A 265 -20.36 -5.20 -3.47
C GLY A 265 -20.20 -5.86 -4.84
N LEU A 266 -19.86 -5.09 -5.87
CA LEU A 266 -19.42 -5.64 -7.17
C LEU A 266 -18.02 -6.26 -7.07
N SER A 267 -17.17 -5.73 -6.19
CA SER A 267 -15.78 -6.16 -6.01
C SER A 267 -15.65 -7.49 -5.26
N ILE A 268 -16.52 -7.72 -4.25
CA ILE A 268 -16.54 -9.02 -3.54
C ILE A 268 -16.94 -10.15 -4.51
N LYS A 269 -17.97 -9.93 -5.33
CA LYS A 269 -18.36 -10.92 -6.37
C LYS A 269 -17.27 -11.13 -7.44
N TYR A 270 -16.52 -10.08 -7.76
CA TYR A 270 -15.36 -10.20 -8.64
C TYR A 270 -14.31 -11.13 -8.02
N TYR A 271 -14.09 -11.04 -6.71
CA TYR A 271 -13.14 -11.90 -6.00
C TYR A 271 -13.59 -13.35 -5.90
N ASP A 272 -14.86 -13.62 -5.63
CA ASP A 272 -15.39 -14.98 -5.70
C ASP A 272 -15.13 -15.59 -7.09
N ARG A 273 -15.37 -14.80 -8.15
CA ARG A 273 -15.11 -15.23 -9.52
C ARG A 273 -13.62 -15.43 -9.79
N LEU A 274 -12.76 -14.53 -9.34
CA LEU A 274 -11.31 -14.66 -9.50
C LEU A 274 -10.81 -15.91 -8.75
N ALA A 275 -11.32 -16.18 -7.55
CA ALA A 275 -11.04 -17.40 -6.79
C ALA A 275 -11.36 -18.65 -7.58
N ASP A 276 -12.54 -18.68 -8.21
CA ASP A 276 -13.01 -19.79 -9.02
C ASP A 276 -12.13 -19.98 -10.27
N GLU A 277 -11.76 -18.88 -10.94
CA GLU A 277 -10.89 -18.89 -12.13
C GLU A 277 -9.48 -19.38 -11.76
N GLU A 278 -8.86 -18.83 -10.71
CA GLU A 278 -7.54 -19.24 -10.21
C GLU A 278 -7.54 -20.69 -9.70
N THR A 279 -8.60 -21.12 -9.00
CA THR A 279 -8.77 -22.52 -8.57
C THR A 279 -8.90 -23.46 -9.77
N ALA A 280 -9.57 -23.03 -10.84
CA ALA A 280 -9.63 -23.80 -12.07
C ALA A 280 -8.25 -23.93 -12.73
N LEU A 281 -7.44 -22.87 -12.76
CA LEU A 281 -6.06 -22.92 -13.24
C LEU A 281 -5.20 -23.86 -12.40
N ALA A 282 -5.35 -23.82 -11.07
CA ALA A 282 -4.64 -24.70 -10.13
C ALA A 282 -4.99 -26.18 -10.33
N ARG A 283 -6.17 -26.49 -10.88
CA ARG A 283 -6.64 -27.85 -11.16
C ARG A 283 -6.47 -28.28 -12.61
N THR A 284 -5.92 -27.41 -13.46
CA THR A 284 -5.69 -27.71 -14.87
C THR A 284 -4.23 -28.11 -15.03
N ASP A 285 -3.98 -29.37 -15.40
CA ASP A 285 -2.64 -29.84 -15.73
C ASP A 285 -2.09 -29.07 -16.94
N LEU A 286 -0.78 -28.79 -16.92
CA LEU A 286 -0.09 -28.07 -17.97
C LEU A 286 1.03 -28.91 -18.57
N ALA A 287 0.97 -29.16 -19.87
CA ALA A 287 2.08 -29.74 -20.60
C ALA A 287 3.16 -28.68 -20.91
N ILE A 288 4.42 -29.10 -20.92
CA ILE A 288 5.54 -28.18 -21.24
C ILE A 288 5.42 -27.55 -22.63
N ASN A 289 4.81 -28.27 -23.58
CA ASN A 289 4.54 -27.73 -24.93
C ASN A 289 3.48 -26.63 -24.91
N GLU A 290 2.44 -26.74 -24.07
CA GLU A 290 1.43 -25.68 -23.92
C GLU A 290 2.05 -24.44 -23.28
N PHE A 291 3.00 -24.60 -22.36
CA PHE A 291 3.78 -23.46 -21.85
C PHE A 291 4.66 -22.83 -22.93
N ASN A 292 5.30 -23.63 -23.79
CA ASN A 292 6.06 -23.10 -24.92
C ASN A 292 5.18 -22.33 -25.90
N GLU A 293 3.99 -22.86 -26.22
CA GLU A 293 2.99 -22.19 -27.06
C GLU A 293 2.52 -20.88 -26.42
N LEU A 294 2.29 -20.87 -25.10
CA LEU A 294 1.98 -19.65 -24.37
C LEU A 294 3.10 -18.61 -24.53
N ILE A 295 4.37 -18.98 -24.29
CA ILE A 295 5.52 -18.08 -24.42
C ILE A 295 5.61 -17.49 -25.83
N ASP A 296 5.54 -18.35 -26.86
CA ASP A 296 5.63 -17.91 -28.26
C ASP A 296 4.46 -17.02 -28.65
N SER A 297 3.31 -17.16 -27.99
CA SER A 297 2.16 -16.31 -28.25
C SER A 297 2.21 -14.92 -27.60
N LEU A 298 3.02 -14.75 -26.54
CA LEU A 298 3.26 -13.46 -25.89
C LEU A 298 4.41 -12.72 -26.55
N TRP A 299 5.41 -13.48 -27.00
CA TRP A 299 6.59 -12.96 -27.68
C TRP A 299 6.82 -13.75 -28.96
N GLU A 300 6.14 -13.30 -30.02
CA GLU A 300 6.15 -13.97 -31.32
C GLU A 300 7.59 -14.19 -31.84
N PRO A 301 7.89 -15.41 -32.32
CA PRO A 301 9.14 -15.69 -33.02
C PRO A 301 9.29 -14.75 -34.21
N ASP A 302 10.41 -14.04 -34.30
CA ASP A 302 10.78 -13.28 -35.50
C ASP A 302 11.87 -14.04 -36.25
N ASP A 303 11.52 -14.60 -37.41
CA ASP A 303 12.44 -15.37 -38.26
C ASP A 303 13.53 -14.49 -38.91
N THR A 304 13.37 -13.17 -38.85
CA THR A 304 14.35 -12.18 -39.32
C THR A 304 15.21 -11.60 -38.19
N ALA A 305 15.07 -12.15 -36.98
CA ALA A 305 15.74 -11.65 -35.78
C ALA A 305 17.28 -11.68 -35.89
N THR A 306 17.91 -10.61 -35.44
CA THR A 306 19.39 -10.56 -35.28
C THR A 306 19.85 -11.58 -34.22
N PRO A 307 21.11 -12.07 -34.27
CA PRO A 307 21.64 -13.01 -33.28
C PRO A 307 21.50 -12.51 -31.83
N ARG A 308 21.56 -11.19 -31.63
CA ARG A 308 21.34 -10.55 -30.32
C ARG A 308 19.88 -10.68 -29.85
N SER A 309 18.93 -10.52 -30.76
CA SER A 309 17.50 -10.67 -30.47
C SER A 309 17.17 -12.13 -30.15
N THR A 310 17.70 -13.07 -30.94
CA THR A 310 17.58 -14.52 -30.70
C THR A 310 18.11 -14.91 -29.32
N ARG A 311 19.33 -14.48 -28.97
CA ARG A 311 19.90 -14.71 -27.63
C ARG A 311 19.04 -14.13 -26.51
N THR A 312 18.43 -12.96 -26.72
CA THR A 312 17.55 -12.33 -25.72
C THR A 312 16.28 -13.16 -25.51
N ARG A 313 15.73 -13.73 -26.59
CA ARG A 313 14.58 -14.65 -26.54
C ARG A 313 14.92 -15.94 -25.80
N GLU A 314 16.07 -16.54 -26.09
CA GLU A 314 16.56 -17.75 -25.39
C GLU A 314 16.72 -17.49 -23.89
N VAL A 315 17.41 -16.41 -23.50
CA VAL A 315 17.58 -16.03 -22.09
C VAL A 315 16.24 -15.82 -21.38
N ARG A 316 15.25 -15.22 -22.05
CA ARG A 316 13.89 -15.08 -21.51
C ARG A 316 13.25 -16.44 -21.30
N ARG A 317 13.28 -17.30 -22.32
CA ARG A 317 12.66 -18.62 -22.28
C ARG A 317 13.29 -19.50 -21.20
N ASP A 318 14.61 -19.52 -21.09
CA ASP A 318 15.33 -20.23 -20.04
C ASP A 318 14.92 -19.73 -18.65
N ARG A 319 14.80 -18.40 -18.47
CA ARG A 319 14.36 -17.85 -17.18
C ARG A 319 12.91 -18.25 -16.86
N LEU A 320 12.00 -18.19 -17.83
CA LEU A 320 10.61 -18.60 -17.64
C LEU A 320 10.47 -20.07 -17.28
N HIS A 321 11.26 -20.96 -17.90
CA HIS A 321 11.28 -22.38 -17.54
C HIS A 321 11.85 -22.62 -16.14
N ALA A 322 12.88 -21.87 -15.74
CA ALA A 322 13.41 -21.95 -14.38
C ALA A 322 12.34 -21.55 -13.34
N LEU A 323 11.66 -20.43 -13.57
CA LEU A 323 10.57 -19.97 -12.69
C LEU A 323 9.39 -20.96 -12.67
N LEU A 324 9.03 -21.56 -13.81
CA LEU A 324 7.99 -22.60 -13.84
C LEU A 324 8.40 -23.83 -13.03
N ALA A 325 9.67 -24.25 -13.10
CA ALA A 325 10.16 -25.37 -12.33
C ALA A 325 10.08 -25.09 -10.81
N GLU A 326 10.49 -23.89 -10.39
CA GLU A 326 10.37 -23.43 -9.00
C GLU A 326 8.90 -23.43 -8.53
N GLU A 327 7.98 -22.86 -9.32
CA GLU A 327 6.54 -22.83 -8.97
C GLU A 327 5.90 -24.22 -8.98
N THR A 328 6.35 -25.11 -9.86
CA THR A 328 5.85 -26.49 -9.96
C THR A 328 6.11 -27.28 -8.67
N GLU A 329 7.20 -27.02 -7.98
CA GLU A 329 7.50 -27.67 -6.69
C GLU A 329 6.47 -27.30 -5.62
N ARG A 330 5.95 -26.07 -5.66
CA ARG A 330 4.95 -25.57 -4.72
C ARG A 330 3.51 -25.92 -5.13
N THR A 331 3.23 -25.87 -6.43
CA THR A 331 1.84 -25.81 -6.95
C THR A 331 1.48 -26.94 -7.90
N GLY A 332 2.40 -27.87 -8.18
CA GLY A 332 2.24 -28.89 -9.21
C GLY A 332 2.42 -28.34 -10.63
N ARG A 333 2.38 -29.22 -11.64
CA ARG A 333 2.49 -28.82 -13.05
C ARG A 333 1.17 -28.31 -13.58
N THR A 334 0.76 -27.15 -13.10
CA THR A 334 -0.58 -26.61 -13.32
C THR A 334 -0.53 -25.34 -14.17
N ALA A 335 -1.66 -24.98 -14.77
CA ALA A 335 -1.78 -23.70 -15.47
C ALA A 335 -1.53 -22.52 -14.51
N TYR A 336 -1.89 -22.66 -13.23
CA TYR A 336 -1.56 -21.68 -12.19
C TYR A 336 -0.04 -21.48 -12.03
N ALA A 337 0.74 -22.56 -12.02
CA ALA A 337 2.20 -22.48 -11.96
C ALA A 337 2.81 -21.66 -13.11
N ALA A 338 2.27 -21.84 -14.33
CA ALA A 338 2.69 -21.06 -15.48
C ALA A 338 2.32 -19.58 -15.38
N GLU A 339 1.13 -19.27 -14.88
CA GLU A 339 0.72 -17.89 -14.68
C GLU A 339 1.61 -17.18 -13.66
N ARG A 340 1.92 -17.84 -12.54
CA ARG A 340 2.83 -17.30 -11.52
C ARG A 340 4.25 -17.12 -12.07
N ALA A 341 4.77 -18.08 -12.82
CA ALA A 341 6.09 -17.98 -13.45
C ALA A 341 6.20 -16.81 -14.45
N VAL A 342 5.17 -16.58 -15.27
CA VAL A 342 5.14 -15.44 -16.20
C VAL A 342 5.01 -14.12 -15.44
N THR A 343 4.18 -14.08 -14.40
CA THR A 343 4.01 -12.89 -13.55
C THR A 343 5.32 -12.50 -12.88
N ASP A 344 6.01 -13.46 -12.24
CA ASP A 344 7.30 -13.22 -11.59
C ASP A 344 8.37 -12.79 -12.61
N TYR A 345 8.38 -13.39 -13.81
CA TYR A 345 9.25 -12.92 -14.89
C TYR A 345 9.02 -11.45 -15.23
N LEU A 346 7.77 -11.03 -15.47
CA LEU A 346 7.43 -9.65 -15.81
C LEU A 346 7.84 -8.69 -14.70
N ASP A 347 7.54 -9.06 -13.46
CA ASP A 347 7.72 -8.20 -12.30
C ASP A 347 9.20 -8.03 -11.92
N HIS A 348 9.99 -9.11 -11.98
CA HIS A 348 11.34 -9.13 -11.41
C HIS A 348 12.48 -9.26 -12.43
N TYR A 349 12.25 -9.87 -13.59
CA TYR A 349 13.33 -10.24 -14.52
C TYR A 349 13.23 -9.58 -15.90
N ALA A 350 12.04 -9.17 -16.32
CA ALA A 350 11.84 -8.54 -17.62
C ALA A 350 12.75 -7.32 -17.77
N PRO A 351 13.38 -7.12 -18.95
CA PRO A 351 14.30 -6.01 -19.16
C PRO A 351 13.57 -4.67 -19.06
N ILE A 352 14.12 -3.75 -18.25
CA ILE A 352 13.59 -2.39 -18.12
C ILE A 352 14.60 -1.42 -18.71
N ARG A 353 14.10 -0.45 -19.48
CA ARG A 353 14.88 0.68 -19.99
C ARG A 353 14.48 1.94 -19.21
N PRO A 354 15.27 2.34 -18.19
CA PRO A 354 15.02 3.58 -17.47
C PRO A 354 15.12 4.76 -18.45
N SER A 355 14.08 5.58 -18.53
CA SER A 355 14.04 6.72 -19.43
C SER A 355 14.54 7.99 -18.73
N ALA A 356 15.07 8.93 -19.50
CA ALA A 356 15.35 10.28 -18.98
C ALA A 356 14.04 11.04 -18.66
N ALA A 357 12.96 10.74 -19.39
CA ALA A 357 11.66 11.37 -19.23
C ALA A 357 10.99 11.04 -17.88
N SER A 358 11.23 9.84 -17.33
CA SER A 358 10.77 9.46 -16.00
C SER A 358 11.71 9.93 -14.87
N GLY A 359 12.82 10.61 -15.19
CA GLY A 359 13.81 11.05 -14.21
C GLY A 359 14.61 9.92 -13.55
N LEU A 360 14.45 8.66 -13.99
CA LEU A 360 15.04 7.47 -13.39
C LEU A 360 16.23 6.91 -14.18
N LYS A 361 16.83 7.71 -15.08
CA LYS A 361 17.95 7.26 -15.92
C LYS A 361 19.09 6.72 -15.07
N GLY A 362 19.49 5.47 -15.33
CA GLY A 362 20.54 4.77 -14.59
C GLY A 362 20.06 4.03 -13.33
N ASN A 363 18.84 4.29 -12.84
CA ASN A 363 18.28 3.65 -11.65
C ASN A 363 17.27 2.56 -12.02
N LYS A 364 17.78 1.36 -12.32
CA LYS A 364 16.94 0.21 -12.70
C LYS A 364 15.99 -0.26 -11.59
N PRO A 365 16.39 -0.35 -10.30
CA PRO A 365 15.46 -0.74 -9.23
C PRO A 365 14.29 0.23 -9.08
N ALA A 366 14.53 1.55 -9.12
CA ALA A 366 13.45 2.53 -9.05
C ALA A 366 12.52 2.47 -10.27
N ALA A 367 13.08 2.28 -11.47
CA ALA A 367 12.28 2.09 -12.68
C ALA A 367 11.43 0.81 -12.64
N ARG A 368 11.95 -0.26 -12.01
CA ARG A 368 11.18 -1.49 -11.74
C ARG A 368 10.07 -1.26 -10.74
N GLY A 369 10.36 -0.61 -9.63
CA GLY A 369 9.35 -0.21 -8.65
C GLY A 369 8.21 0.56 -9.33
N LEU A 370 8.53 1.62 -10.08
CA LEU A 370 7.52 2.39 -10.80
C LEU A 370 6.69 1.54 -11.77
N ARG A 371 7.32 0.61 -12.48
CA ARG A 371 6.66 -0.31 -13.42
C ARG A 371 5.58 -1.16 -12.75
N LEU A 372 5.93 -1.74 -11.60
CA LEU A 372 5.03 -2.56 -10.79
C LEU A 372 3.85 -1.77 -10.28
N LEU A 373 4.05 -0.48 -9.97
CA LEU A 373 2.98 0.41 -9.57
C LEU A 373 2.10 0.77 -10.76
N GLU A 374 2.66 1.22 -11.87
CA GLU A 374 1.88 1.72 -13.01
C GLU A 374 1.15 0.61 -13.81
N GLY A 375 1.31 -0.67 -13.46
CA GLY A 375 0.61 -1.77 -14.13
C GLY A 375 0.98 -1.91 -15.60
N THR A 376 2.20 -1.50 -15.98
CA THR A 376 2.59 -1.40 -17.40
C THR A 376 2.67 -2.74 -18.13
N ASP A 377 2.70 -3.86 -17.40
CA ASP A 377 2.66 -5.21 -17.95
C ASP A 377 1.30 -5.91 -17.69
N ASP A 378 0.28 -5.21 -17.17
CA ASP A 378 -1.00 -5.80 -16.77
C ASP A 378 -1.78 -6.38 -17.96
N ASP A 379 -1.70 -5.77 -19.13
CA ASP A 379 -2.31 -6.30 -20.36
C ASP A 379 -1.72 -7.67 -20.75
N VAL A 380 -0.43 -7.87 -20.50
CA VAL A 380 0.26 -9.14 -20.75
C VAL A 380 -0.21 -10.17 -19.73
N LYS A 381 -0.25 -9.82 -18.44
CA LYS A 381 -0.77 -10.70 -17.37
C LYS A 381 -2.21 -11.12 -17.63
N ALA A 382 -3.08 -10.19 -18.03
CA ALA A 382 -4.47 -10.48 -18.38
C ALA A 382 -4.58 -11.38 -19.63
N THR A 383 -3.67 -11.24 -20.59
CA THR A 383 -3.61 -12.10 -21.78
C THR A 383 -3.18 -13.52 -21.42
N VAL A 384 -2.19 -13.67 -20.53
CA VAL A 384 -1.75 -14.96 -19.99
C VAL A 384 -2.92 -15.68 -19.33
N HIS A 385 -3.59 -15.02 -18.39
CA HIS A 385 -4.74 -15.56 -17.67
C HIS A 385 -5.81 -16.07 -18.65
N ARG A 386 -6.25 -15.23 -19.59
CA ARG A 386 -7.27 -15.60 -20.58
C ARG A 386 -6.87 -16.81 -21.42
N ARG A 387 -5.60 -16.92 -21.85
CA ARG A 387 -5.12 -18.04 -22.67
C ARG A 387 -5.06 -19.33 -21.88
N LEU A 388 -4.55 -19.28 -20.65
CA LEU A 388 -4.50 -20.44 -19.76
C LEU A 388 -5.90 -20.94 -19.41
N MET A 389 -6.88 -20.05 -19.22
CA MET A 389 -8.28 -20.42 -19.01
C MET A 389 -8.92 -21.15 -20.21
N LEU A 390 -8.36 -21.05 -21.42
CA LEU A 390 -8.84 -21.83 -22.57
C LEU A 390 -8.41 -23.30 -22.51
N LEU A 391 -7.33 -23.62 -21.79
CA LEU A 391 -6.88 -25.02 -21.60
C LEU A 391 -7.93 -25.84 -20.85
N ARG A 392 -8.73 -25.20 -20.00
CA ARG A 392 -9.88 -25.81 -19.29
C ARG A 392 -10.96 -26.35 -20.23
N GLN A 393 -11.09 -25.80 -21.44
CA GLN A 393 -12.15 -26.19 -22.38
C GLN A 393 -11.81 -27.46 -23.19
N ARG A 394 -10.62 -28.02 -22.98
CA ARG A 394 -10.15 -29.28 -23.58
C ARG A 394 -10.31 -30.39 -22.56
#